data_AF-A0A7R9XYK9-F1
#
_entry.id   AF-A0A7R9XYK9-F1
#
_cell.length_a   1.000
_cell.length_b   1.000
_cell.length_c   1.000
_cell.angle_alpha   90.00
_cell.angle_beta   90.00
_cell.angle_gamma   90.00
#
_symmetry.space_group_name_H-M   'P 1'
#
loop_
_entity.id
_entity.type
_entity.pdbx_description
1 polymer ?
#
loop_
_entity_poly.entity_id
_entity_poly.type
_entity_poly.pdbx_seq_one_letter_code
_entity_poly.pdbx_strand_id
1 'polypeptide(L)'
;DLEARERLADWMAHHLSCFDLAWPWRSWLHVAEQPSEHPQRAFCASVVRRLLRLVYHERVKESLPEELHCLLPGAPSLNLDYIHDAQNASSGALNDLRNFMKLKTPAEEVMTWFETSGKLEALGNEEAARALTVAAISHGQKCITHHNVLLKRYEPALKKLTEDGDATHVLVGAAAGIWSGTHPRMAVVAVSRLLELGLCTPHSIARWVESTIENENASAATAWGSADAFDIACLAVESSAADRENTAWLLSSLEKKMKHAEADAASAANQASKAAEMGVSGEARMQRAQAKEANAVSTIEETQKAIDEVKESIASAEAAVADAAGGFCLALVKALAPRVVDAAAAAREPIAEAGKEAAAESKEKRALALCVAMLRRFRAQIGDVYEKEILSALNGFADDARVVLGEALSGHIQGA
;
A
#
# COMPACT_ATOMS: atom_id res chain seq x y z
N ASP A 1 23.16 8.60 -0.39
CA ASP A 1 21.82 8.45 -0.99
C ASP A 1 20.98 7.52 -0.11
N LEU A 2 19.79 7.96 0.34
CA LEU A 2 18.94 7.19 1.27
C LEU A 2 18.29 5.98 0.58
N GLU A 3 17.80 6.19 -0.63
CA GLU A 3 17.08 5.18 -1.42
C GLU A 3 17.98 3.98 -1.72
N ALA A 4 19.21 4.22 -2.18
CA ALA A 4 20.23 3.21 -2.40
C ALA A 4 20.60 2.46 -1.11
N ARG A 5 20.67 3.16 0.03
CA ARG A 5 20.95 2.57 1.34
C ARG A 5 19.82 1.64 1.79
N GLU A 6 18.56 2.02 1.59
CA GLU A 6 17.41 1.17 1.90
C GLU A 6 17.32 -0.04 0.96
N ARG A 7 17.63 0.13 -0.34
CA ARG A 7 17.76 -0.99 -1.29
C ARG A 7 18.88 -1.95 -0.91
N LEU A 8 20.02 -1.41 -0.47
CA LEU A 8 21.13 -2.22 0.04
C LEU A 8 20.73 -2.97 1.31
N ALA A 9 19.94 -2.35 2.20
CA ALA A 9 19.44 -2.99 3.40
C ALA A 9 18.48 -4.14 3.07
N ASP A 10 17.61 -3.96 2.07
CA ASP A 10 16.76 -5.02 1.51
C ASP A 10 17.57 -6.19 0.98
N TRP A 11 18.52 -5.91 0.09
CA TRP A 11 19.40 -6.93 -0.48
C TRP A 11 20.17 -7.67 0.61
N MET A 12 20.76 -6.95 1.57
CA MET A 12 21.56 -7.53 2.62
C MET A 12 20.72 -8.39 3.56
N ALA A 13 19.54 -7.92 3.98
CA ALA A 13 18.62 -8.71 4.81
C ALA A 13 18.18 -9.99 4.10
N HIS A 14 17.83 -9.90 2.81
CA HIS A 14 17.49 -11.07 2.01
C HIS A 14 18.67 -12.04 1.90
N HIS A 15 19.86 -11.54 1.54
CA HIS A 15 21.09 -12.32 1.47
C HIS A 15 21.35 -13.05 2.79
N LEU A 16 21.41 -12.33 3.91
CA LEU A 16 21.64 -12.94 5.22
C LEU A 16 20.59 -14.00 5.58
N SER A 17 19.32 -13.79 5.23
CA SER A 17 18.27 -14.79 5.46
C SER A 17 18.50 -16.12 4.71
N CYS A 18 19.23 -16.09 3.60
CA CYS A 18 19.58 -17.27 2.80
C CYS A 18 20.87 -17.96 3.25
N PHE A 19 21.72 -17.30 4.05
CA PHE A 19 23.02 -17.80 4.49
C PHE A 19 23.12 -17.87 6.03
N ASP A 20 22.07 -18.39 6.67
CA ASP A 20 22.00 -18.64 8.11
C ASP A 20 22.35 -17.43 9.01
N LEU A 21 22.09 -16.22 8.52
CA LEU A 21 22.44 -14.96 9.19
C LEU A 21 23.94 -14.79 9.46
N ALA A 22 24.80 -15.51 8.72
CA ALA A 22 26.24 -15.45 8.90
C ALA A 22 26.78 -14.10 8.41
N TRP A 23 27.14 -13.23 9.35
CA TRP A 23 27.77 -11.95 9.07
C TRP A 23 28.80 -11.60 10.15
N PRO A 24 29.94 -10.97 9.80
CA PRO A 24 30.95 -10.55 10.78
C PRO A 24 30.53 -9.29 11.56
N TRP A 25 29.39 -9.35 12.25
CA TRP A 25 28.80 -8.26 13.05
C TRP A 25 29.77 -7.63 14.06
N ARG A 26 30.72 -8.41 14.59
CA ARG A 26 31.78 -7.93 15.49
C ARG A 26 32.67 -6.84 14.88
N SER A 27 32.76 -6.76 13.56
CA SER A 27 33.51 -5.70 12.88
C SER A 27 32.79 -4.36 12.92
N TRP A 28 31.51 -4.35 13.31
CA TRP A 28 30.62 -3.19 13.28
C TRP A 28 30.13 -2.75 14.67
N LEU A 29 30.79 -3.18 15.75
CA LEU A 29 30.39 -2.82 17.12
C LEU A 29 30.37 -1.31 17.37
N HIS A 30 31.22 -0.54 16.67
CA HIS A 30 31.27 0.93 16.75
C HIS A 30 29.94 1.59 16.37
N VAL A 31 29.06 0.88 15.66
CA VAL A 31 27.73 1.39 15.29
C VAL A 31 26.83 1.57 16.51
N ALA A 32 26.99 0.78 17.58
CA ALA A 32 26.21 0.91 18.81
C ALA A 32 26.45 2.25 19.53
N GLU A 33 27.67 2.79 19.40
CA GLU A 33 28.12 4.02 20.05
C GLU A 33 27.65 5.28 19.29
N GLN A 34 27.22 5.13 18.04
CA GLN A 34 26.79 6.26 17.20
C GLN A 34 25.37 6.71 17.56
N PRO A 35 25.00 7.99 17.35
CA PRO A 35 23.61 8.45 17.48
C PRO A 35 22.64 7.66 16.59
N SER A 36 21.35 7.56 16.98
CA SER A 36 20.32 6.84 16.20
C SER A 36 20.16 7.36 14.76
N GLU A 37 20.36 8.66 14.57
CA GLU A 37 20.29 9.37 13.28
C GLU A 37 21.57 9.19 12.43
N HIS A 38 22.62 8.54 12.95
CA HIS A 38 23.85 8.33 12.19
C HIS A 38 23.62 7.34 11.04
N PRO A 39 24.11 7.60 9.81
CA PRO A 39 23.76 6.82 8.63
C PRO A 39 24.15 5.34 8.71
N GLN A 40 25.27 5.00 9.36
CA GLN A 40 25.68 3.60 9.55
C GLN A 40 24.74 2.88 10.54
N ARG A 41 24.36 3.55 11.64
CA ARG A 41 23.44 3.00 12.63
C ARG A 41 22.03 2.82 12.07
N ALA A 42 21.54 3.83 11.37
CA ALA A 42 20.25 3.74 10.69
C ALA A 42 20.26 2.66 9.59
N PHE A 43 21.35 2.44 8.86
CA PHE A 43 21.48 1.32 7.92
C PHE A 43 21.37 -0.03 8.62
N CYS A 44 22.17 -0.27 9.66
CA CYS A 44 22.12 -1.53 10.40
C CYS A 44 20.75 -1.77 11.04
N ALA A 45 20.11 -0.73 11.59
CA ALA A 45 18.74 -0.80 12.08
C ALA A 45 17.74 -1.17 10.98
N SER A 46 17.87 -0.61 9.76
CA SER A 46 17.04 -0.99 8.61
C SER A 46 17.28 -2.45 8.19
N VAL A 47 18.52 -2.94 8.16
CA VAL A 47 18.84 -4.36 7.89
C VAL A 47 18.19 -5.27 8.92
N VAL A 48 18.35 -4.97 10.21
CA VAL A 48 17.76 -5.76 11.30
C VAL A 48 16.24 -5.77 11.22
N ARG A 49 15.60 -4.60 11.01
CA ARG A 49 14.15 -4.50 10.83
C ARG A 49 13.65 -5.36 9.66
N ARG A 50 14.37 -5.39 8.53
CA ARG A 50 14.03 -6.20 7.36
C ARG A 50 14.26 -7.69 7.61
N LEU A 51 15.32 -8.06 8.33
CA LEU A 51 15.54 -9.44 8.80
C LEU A 51 14.37 -9.95 9.64
N LEU A 52 13.83 -9.11 10.54
CA LEU A 52 12.68 -9.47 11.37
C LEU A 52 11.37 -9.67 10.58
N ARG A 53 11.33 -9.32 9.29
CA ARG A 53 10.23 -9.65 8.38
C ARG A 53 10.34 -11.05 7.80
N LEU A 54 11.55 -11.60 7.78
CA LEU A 54 11.92 -12.87 7.15
C LEU A 54 12.21 -13.96 8.19
N VAL A 55 12.69 -13.56 9.37
CA VAL A 55 13.19 -14.44 10.43
C VAL A 55 12.61 -14.02 11.78
N TYR A 56 12.34 -15.01 12.65
CA TYR A 56 11.85 -14.77 14.00
C TYR A 56 12.81 -13.92 14.85
N HIS A 57 12.23 -13.10 15.73
CA HIS A 57 12.97 -12.15 16.57
C HIS A 57 14.13 -12.78 17.36
N GLU A 58 13.87 -13.88 18.07
CA GLU A 58 14.91 -14.56 18.86
C GLU A 58 16.09 -15.04 18.00
N ARG A 59 15.83 -15.59 16.80
CA ARG A 59 16.90 -16.06 15.91
C ARG A 59 17.76 -14.90 15.38
N VAL A 60 17.15 -13.73 15.10
CA VAL A 60 17.92 -12.53 14.74
C VAL A 60 18.72 -12.03 15.93
N LYS A 61 18.13 -12.00 17.13
CA LYS A 61 18.81 -11.60 18.36
C LYS A 61 20.01 -12.49 18.69
N GLU A 62 19.88 -13.80 18.56
CA GLU A 62 20.96 -14.78 18.75
C GLU A 62 22.10 -14.61 17.72
N SER A 63 21.78 -14.14 16.51
CA SER A 63 22.79 -13.88 15.47
C SER A 63 23.62 -12.60 15.71
N LEU A 64 23.15 -11.71 16.58
CA LEU A 64 23.78 -10.41 16.87
C LEU A 64 24.59 -10.46 18.18
N PRO A 65 25.79 -9.85 18.21
CA PRO A 65 26.47 -9.52 19.47
C PRO A 65 25.57 -8.68 20.39
N GLU A 66 25.74 -8.84 21.70
CA GLU A 66 24.90 -8.18 22.73
C GLU A 66 24.95 -6.65 22.62
N GLU A 67 26.09 -6.10 22.25
CA GLU A 67 26.29 -4.66 22.07
C GLU A 67 25.42 -4.08 20.94
N LEU A 68 25.07 -4.91 19.94
CA LEU A 68 24.21 -4.51 18.82
C LEU A 68 22.72 -4.75 19.09
N HIS A 69 22.33 -5.28 20.27
CA HIS A 69 20.92 -5.47 20.60
C HIS A 69 20.15 -4.14 20.69
N CYS A 70 20.84 -3.01 20.84
CA CYS A 70 20.24 -1.68 20.71
C CYS A 70 19.65 -1.36 19.32
N LEU A 71 19.95 -2.18 18.31
CA LEU A 71 19.38 -2.10 16.96
C LEU A 71 18.08 -2.90 16.81
N LEU A 72 17.81 -3.83 17.73
CA LEU A 72 16.59 -4.61 17.71
C LEU A 72 15.43 -3.74 18.22
N PRO A 73 14.29 -3.71 17.51
CA PRO A 73 13.05 -3.27 18.12
C PRO A 73 12.68 -4.24 19.25
N GLY A 74 11.80 -3.77 20.15
CA GLY A 74 11.20 -4.62 21.18
C GLY A 74 10.56 -5.88 20.58
N ALA A 75 10.29 -6.88 21.44
CA ALA A 75 9.61 -8.09 21.01
C ALA A 75 8.27 -7.73 20.32
N PRO A 76 7.91 -8.36 19.18
CA PRO A 76 6.72 -8.00 18.45
C PRO A 76 5.44 -8.08 19.30
N SER A 77 4.76 -6.94 19.46
CA SER A 77 3.53 -6.82 20.25
C SER A 77 2.58 -5.79 19.62
N LEU A 78 1.38 -5.64 20.18
CA LEU A 78 0.53 -4.49 19.90
C LEU A 78 1.11 -3.22 20.54
N ASN A 79 0.82 -2.08 19.94
CA ASN A 79 1.09 -0.76 20.49
C ASN A 79 0.05 -0.44 21.58
N LEU A 80 0.47 -0.58 22.84
CA LEU A 80 -0.40 -0.38 24.01
C LEU A 80 -0.79 1.09 24.20
N ASP A 81 0.08 2.02 23.85
CA ASP A 81 -0.19 3.46 23.96
C ASP A 81 -1.33 3.84 23.01
N TYR A 82 -1.28 3.35 21.77
CA TYR A 82 -2.36 3.54 20.79
C TYR A 82 -3.67 2.91 21.25
N ILE A 83 -3.61 1.70 21.83
CA ILE A 83 -4.80 1.03 22.36
C ILE A 83 -5.40 1.80 23.54
N HIS A 84 -4.57 2.36 24.42
CA HIS A 84 -5.02 3.16 25.55
C HIS A 84 -5.66 4.47 25.09
N ASP A 85 -5.07 5.15 24.09
CA ASP A 85 -5.69 6.31 23.46
C ASP A 85 -7.06 5.99 22.86
N ALA A 86 -7.15 4.91 22.07
CA ALA A 86 -8.42 4.42 21.53
C ALA A 86 -9.43 4.07 22.62
N GLN A 87 -8.97 3.49 23.74
CA GLN A 87 -9.82 3.16 24.87
C GLN A 87 -10.44 4.42 25.50
N ASN A 88 -9.64 5.48 25.67
CA ASN A 88 -10.07 6.73 26.28
C ASN A 88 -11.07 7.50 25.41
N ALA A 89 -10.83 7.53 24.10
CA ALA A 89 -11.73 8.20 23.16
C ALA A 89 -13.04 7.43 22.94
N SER A 90 -13.03 6.09 23.02
CA SER A 90 -14.20 5.25 22.73
C SER A 90 -15.35 5.35 23.73
N SER A 91 -15.24 6.14 24.81
CA SER A 91 -16.28 6.26 25.84
C SER A 91 -16.79 4.89 26.36
N GLY A 92 -15.88 3.91 26.48
CA GLY A 92 -16.19 2.54 26.92
C GLY A 92 -16.59 1.56 25.82
N ALA A 93 -16.97 2.04 24.62
CA ALA A 93 -17.41 1.20 23.50
C ALA A 93 -16.38 0.14 23.11
N LEU A 94 -15.08 0.44 23.21
CA LEU A 94 -14.02 -0.52 22.84
C LEU A 94 -14.08 -1.81 23.68
N ASN A 95 -14.50 -1.74 24.94
CA ASN A 95 -14.62 -2.92 25.80
C ASN A 95 -15.84 -3.78 25.43
N ASP A 96 -16.96 -3.13 25.11
CA ASP A 96 -18.18 -3.82 24.64
C ASP A 96 -17.89 -4.54 23.32
N LEU A 97 -17.24 -3.86 22.37
CA LEU A 97 -16.82 -4.41 21.09
C LEU A 97 -15.89 -5.62 21.25
N ARG A 98 -14.91 -5.55 22.16
CA ARG A 98 -14.06 -6.72 22.49
C ARG A 98 -14.87 -7.89 23.03
N ASN A 99 -15.92 -7.65 23.80
CA ASN A 99 -16.79 -8.71 24.31
C ASN A 99 -17.66 -9.30 23.20
N PHE A 100 -18.21 -8.49 22.29
CA PHE A 100 -18.91 -8.97 21.11
C PHE A 100 -18.06 -9.89 20.25
N MET A 101 -16.77 -9.59 20.10
CA MET A 101 -15.86 -10.47 19.34
C MET A 101 -15.62 -11.82 20.02
N LYS A 102 -15.48 -11.84 21.35
CA LYS A 102 -15.41 -13.09 22.14
C LYS A 102 -16.69 -13.91 21.98
N LEU A 103 -17.85 -13.25 21.99
CA LEU A 103 -19.16 -13.87 21.82
C LEU A 103 -19.50 -14.18 20.35
N LYS A 104 -18.66 -13.73 19.41
CA LYS A 104 -18.86 -13.84 17.96
C LYS A 104 -20.17 -13.21 17.48
N THR A 105 -20.59 -12.13 18.13
CA THR A 105 -21.78 -11.36 17.76
C THR A 105 -21.73 -10.93 16.30
N PRO A 106 -22.80 -11.14 15.51
CA PRO A 106 -22.90 -10.70 14.10
C PRO A 106 -22.77 -9.18 13.94
N ALA A 107 -22.36 -8.73 12.74
CA ALA A 107 -22.18 -7.31 12.46
C ALA A 107 -23.47 -6.49 12.56
N GLU A 108 -24.60 -7.06 12.15
CA GLU A 108 -25.92 -6.41 12.22
C GLU A 108 -26.33 -6.09 13.66
N GLU A 109 -26.08 -7.03 14.58
CA GLU A 109 -26.35 -6.85 16.02
C GLU A 109 -25.42 -5.78 16.63
N VAL A 110 -24.16 -5.73 16.20
CA VAL A 110 -23.23 -4.66 16.62
C VAL A 110 -23.69 -3.29 16.12
N MET A 111 -24.19 -3.17 14.89
CA MET A 111 -24.75 -1.92 14.39
C MET A 111 -26.03 -1.52 15.12
N THR A 112 -26.91 -2.48 15.38
CA THR A 112 -28.13 -2.25 16.18
C THR A 112 -27.78 -1.76 17.58
N TRP A 113 -26.72 -2.32 18.18
CA TRP A 113 -26.22 -1.85 19.47
C TRP A 113 -25.69 -0.41 19.38
N PHE A 114 -24.92 -0.07 18.35
CA PHE A 114 -24.43 1.31 18.16
C PHE A 114 -25.57 2.32 18.09
N GLU A 115 -26.64 2.00 17.35
CA GLU A 115 -27.82 2.84 17.17
C GLU A 115 -28.68 2.96 18.45
N THR A 116 -28.82 1.88 19.22
CA THR A 116 -29.72 1.86 20.40
C THR A 116 -29.05 2.26 21.71
N SER A 117 -27.73 2.14 21.81
CA SER A 117 -26.98 2.42 23.04
C SER A 117 -26.64 3.90 23.25
N GLY A 118 -26.92 4.77 22.27
CA GLY A 118 -26.47 6.16 22.24
C GLY A 118 -24.96 6.32 22.03
N LYS A 119 -24.20 5.22 21.84
CA LYS A 119 -22.75 5.27 21.61
C LYS A 119 -22.41 5.89 20.26
N LEU A 120 -23.19 5.61 19.22
CA LEU A 120 -22.95 6.18 17.89
C LEU A 120 -23.13 7.70 17.88
N GLU A 121 -24.16 8.21 18.56
CA GLU A 121 -24.41 9.65 18.71
C GLU A 121 -23.30 10.34 19.53
N ALA A 122 -22.80 9.67 20.57
CA ALA A 122 -21.76 10.23 21.44
C ALA A 122 -20.36 10.25 20.78
N LEU A 123 -20.04 9.23 19.96
CA LEU A 123 -18.72 9.06 19.35
C LEU A 123 -18.64 9.68 17.95
N GLY A 124 -19.76 9.69 17.23
CA GLY A 124 -19.76 9.86 15.78
C GLY A 124 -19.32 8.61 15.03
N ASN A 125 -19.58 8.61 13.72
CA ASN A 125 -19.29 7.50 12.83
C ASN A 125 -17.80 7.14 12.77
N GLU A 126 -16.92 8.15 12.70
CA GLU A 126 -15.47 7.97 12.58
C GLU A 126 -14.87 7.24 13.78
N GLU A 127 -15.14 7.72 14.99
CA GLU A 127 -14.58 7.12 16.20
C GLU A 127 -15.19 5.75 16.51
N ALA A 128 -16.47 5.53 16.17
CA ALA A 128 -17.08 4.21 16.21
C ALA A 128 -16.37 3.22 15.24
N ALA A 129 -16.05 3.67 14.02
CA ALA A 129 -15.31 2.89 13.04
C ALA A 129 -13.87 2.60 13.50
N ARG A 130 -13.20 3.59 14.10
CA ARG A 130 -11.88 3.44 14.74
C ARG A 130 -11.93 2.38 15.83
N ALA A 131 -12.86 2.48 16.77
CA ALA A 131 -13.01 1.56 17.89
C ALA A 131 -13.32 0.12 17.42
N LEU A 132 -14.20 -0.06 16.43
CA LEU A 132 -14.51 -1.37 15.87
C LEU A 132 -13.31 -2.00 15.18
N THR A 133 -12.57 -1.23 14.39
CA THR A 133 -11.33 -1.68 13.75
C THR A 133 -10.28 -2.07 14.79
N VAL A 134 -10.13 -1.25 15.85
CA VAL A 134 -9.19 -1.53 16.94
C VAL A 134 -9.54 -2.81 17.66
N ALA A 135 -10.80 -3.02 17.99
CA ALA A 135 -11.25 -4.26 18.61
C ALA A 135 -10.94 -5.46 17.70
N ALA A 136 -11.23 -5.37 16.39
CA ALA A 136 -11.12 -6.49 15.45
C ALA A 136 -9.67 -6.93 15.26
N ILE A 137 -8.78 -5.97 15.02
CA ILE A 137 -7.35 -6.23 14.84
C ILE A 137 -6.72 -6.72 16.15
N SER A 138 -7.07 -6.10 17.28
CA SER A 138 -6.55 -6.54 18.60
C SER A 138 -6.99 -7.96 18.95
N HIS A 139 -8.24 -8.33 18.66
CA HIS A 139 -8.73 -9.70 18.88
C HIS A 139 -8.10 -10.69 17.89
N GLY A 140 -7.77 -10.23 16.68
CA GLY A 140 -7.11 -11.00 15.62
C GLY A 140 -5.59 -11.09 15.71
N GLN A 141 -4.95 -10.53 16.74
CA GLN A 141 -3.50 -10.35 16.82
C GLN A 141 -2.65 -11.62 16.68
N LYS A 142 -3.24 -12.81 16.88
CA LYS A 142 -2.52 -14.10 16.84
C LYS A 142 -1.93 -14.41 15.47
N CYS A 143 -2.64 -14.12 14.38
CA CYS A 143 -2.10 -14.28 13.03
C CYS A 143 -2.89 -13.49 11.98
N ILE A 144 -2.31 -13.37 10.78
CA ILE A 144 -2.88 -12.65 9.64
C ILE A 144 -4.27 -13.20 9.27
N THR A 145 -4.47 -14.53 9.29
CA THR A 145 -5.76 -15.13 8.95
C THR A 145 -6.88 -14.70 9.92
N HIS A 146 -6.58 -14.49 11.21
CA HIS A 146 -7.58 -14.00 12.16
C HIS A 146 -7.99 -12.55 11.87
N HIS A 147 -7.06 -11.71 11.38
CA HIS A 147 -7.40 -10.36 10.92
C HIS A 147 -8.44 -10.44 9.80
N ASN A 148 -8.19 -11.27 8.79
CA ASN A 148 -9.13 -11.46 7.66
C ASN A 148 -10.50 -11.92 8.12
N VAL A 149 -10.56 -12.93 9.00
CA VAL A 149 -11.83 -13.46 9.49
C VAL A 149 -12.64 -12.39 10.22
N LEU A 150 -12.00 -11.58 11.07
CA LEU A 150 -12.69 -10.57 11.87
C LEU A 150 -13.07 -9.34 11.04
N LEU A 151 -12.14 -8.82 10.22
CA LEU A 151 -12.43 -7.68 9.34
C LEU A 151 -13.54 -8.03 8.35
N LYS A 152 -13.53 -9.24 7.76
CA LYS A 152 -14.60 -9.69 6.86
C LYS A 152 -15.93 -9.89 7.59
N ARG A 153 -15.92 -10.40 8.83
CA ARG A 153 -17.16 -10.54 9.62
C ARG A 153 -17.82 -9.18 9.87
N TYR A 154 -17.02 -8.17 10.22
CA TYR A 154 -17.53 -6.84 10.55
C TYR A 154 -17.51 -5.86 9.37
N GLU A 155 -17.21 -6.34 8.16
CA GLU A 155 -17.16 -5.53 6.94
C GLU A 155 -18.44 -4.72 6.70
N PRO A 156 -19.67 -5.29 6.85
CA PRO A 156 -20.90 -4.52 6.63
C PRO A 156 -21.06 -3.36 7.62
N ALA A 157 -20.68 -3.58 8.88
CA ALA A 157 -20.73 -2.55 9.91
C ALA A 157 -19.70 -1.45 9.66
N LEU A 158 -18.47 -1.82 9.30
CA LEU A 158 -17.41 -0.86 8.97
C LEU A 158 -17.75 -0.02 7.74
N LYS A 159 -18.35 -0.62 6.70
CA LYS A 159 -18.83 0.11 5.51
C LYS A 159 -19.91 1.11 5.89
N LYS A 160 -20.93 0.69 6.65
CA LYS A 160 -22.00 1.59 7.12
C LYS A 160 -21.46 2.75 7.96
N LEU A 161 -20.48 2.51 8.82
CA LEU A 161 -19.85 3.56 9.64
C LEU A 161 -18.94 4.50 8.83
N THR A 162 -18.61 4.18 7.58
CA THR A 162 -17.69 5.00 6.75
C THR A 162 -18.36 5.60 5.51
N GLU A 163 -19.65 5.34 5.30
CA GLU A 163 -20.42 5.72 4.11
C GLU A 163 -20.61 7.24 3.96
N ASP A 164 -20.86 7.95 5.07
CA ASP A 164 -21.34 9.34 5.03
C ASP A 164 -20.27 10.43 4.88
N GLY A 165 -18.97 10.11 4.87
CA GLY A 165 -17.92 11.15 5.01
C GLY A 165 -16.51 10.84 4.51
N ASP A 166 -16.32 9.77 3.74
CA ASP A 166 -14.98 9.27 3.40
C ASP A 166 -14.07 9.08 4.64
N ALA A 167 -14.67 8.54 5.70
CA ALA A 167 -13.99 8.18 6.94
C ALA A 167 -13.13 6.91 6.80
N THR A 168 -12.96 6.39 5.58
CA THR A 168 -12.19 5.18 5.29
C THR A 168 -10.71 5.31 5.70
N HIS A 169 -10.17 6.54 5.66
CA HIS A 169 -8.83 6.87 6.14
C HIS A 169 -8.65 6.62 7.66
N VAL A 170 -9.73 6.67 8.45
CA VAL A 170 -9.72 6.35 9.89
C VAL A 170 -9.43 4.87 10.13
N LEU A 171 -9.95 3.99 9.26
CA LEU A 171 -9.65 2.55 9.31
C LEU A 171 -8.16 2.29 9.07
N VAL A 172 -7.57 3.02 8.11
CA VAL A 172 -6.12 2.97 7.83
C VAL A 172 -5.33 3.40 9.06
N GLY A 173 -5.71 4.52 9.68
CA GLY A 173 -5.09 5.00 10.92
C GLY A 173 -5.17 4.01 12.07
N ALA A 174 -6.33 3.37 12.25
CA ALA A 174 -6.51 2.32 13.25
C ALA A 174 -5.62 1.10 12.98
N ALA A 175 -5.59 0.61 11.75
CA ALA A 175 -4.78 -0.56 11.36
C ALA A 175 -3.27 -0.30 11.47
N ALA A 176 -2.83 0.89 11.06
CA ALA A 176 -1.44 1.31 11.19
C ALA A 176 -1.05 1.53 12.67
N GLY A 177 -1.88 2.26 13.42
CA GLY A 177 -1.60 2.69 14.79
C GLY A 177 -1.40 1.53 15.77
N ILE A 178 -2.24 0.50 15.69
CA ILE A 178 -2.19 -0.67 16.59
C ILE A 178 -0.88 -1.45 16.49
N TRP A 179 -0.21 -1.42 15.33
CA TRP A 179 1.04 -2.14 15.09
C TRP A 179 2.26 -1.23 15.01
N SER A 180 2.04 0.09 15.08
CA SER A 180 3.05 1.10 14.82
C SER A 180 4.21 1.00 15.82
N GLY A 181 5.43 0.93 15.29
CA GLY A 181 6.65 0.95 16.10
C GLY A 181 6.94 -0.33 16.90
N THR A 182 6.00 -1.29 16.95
CA THR A 182 6.13 -2.50 17.78
C THR A 182 6.27 -3.77 16.94
N HIS A 183 5.73 -3.83 15.73
CA HIS A 183 5.87 -5.00 14.84
C HIS A 183 6.46 -4.60 13.49
N PRO A 184 7.50 -5.30 12.97
CA PRO A 184 8.22 -4.92 11.73
C PRO A 184 7.42 -4.96 10.41
N ARG A 185 6.16 -5.42 10.42
CA ARG A 185 5.38 -5.73 9.20
C ARG A 185 3.86 -5.66 9.37
N MET A 186 3.32 -5.88 10.58
CA MET A 186 1.89 -6.07 10.75
C MET A 186 1.04 -4.83 10.45
N ALA A 187 1.59 -3.62 10.59
CA ALA A 187 0.90 -2.39 10.17
C ALA A 187 0.56 -2.43 8.66
N VAL A 188 1.58 -2.71 7.83
CA VAL A 188 1.43 -2.85 6.37
C VAL A 188 0.47 -3.99 6.02
N VAL A 189 0.59 -5.13 6.71
CA VAL A 189 -0.29 -6.27 6.46
C VAL A 189 -1.74 -5.96 6.80
N ALA A 190 -2.00 -5.32 7.94
CA ALA A 190 -3.35 -4.96 8.35
C ALA A 190 -4.00 -3.99 7.35
N VAL A 191 -3.27 -2.98 6.87
CA VAL A 191 -3.76 -2.08 5.82
C VAL A 191 -3.97 -2.81 4.49
N SER A 192 -3.07 -3.74 4.12
CA SER A 192 -3.26 -4.61 2.93
C SER A 192 -4.56 -5.41 3.01
N ARG A 193 -4.94 -5.90 4.19
CA ARG A 193 -6.22 -6.61 4.35
C ARG A 193 -7.43 -5.69 4.20
N LEU A 194 -7.33 -4.43 4.61
CA LEU A 194 -8.40 -3.44 4.40
C LEU A 194 -8.60 -3.16 2.90
N LEU A 195 -7.51 -3.02 2.13
CA LEU A 195 -7.58 -2.88 0.67
C LEU A 195 -8.23 -4.10 0.01
N GLU A 196 -7.80 -5.32 0.37
CA GLU A 196 -8.35 -6.57 -0.19
C GLU A 196 -9.85 -6.77 0.08
N LEU A 197 -10.36 -6.23 1.20
CA LEU A 197 -11.78 -6.27 1.55
C LEU A 197 -12.58 -5.07 1.00
N GLY A 198 -11.92 -4.14 0.29
CA GLY A 198 -12.54 -2.90 -0.17
C GLY A 198 -13.08 -2.04 0.98
N LEU A 199 -12.45 -2.13 2.16
CA LEU A 199 -12.76 -1.29 3.32
C LEU A 199 -12.04 0.06 3.26
N CYS A 200 -10.92 0.12 2.54
CA CYS A 200 -10.27 1.36 2.16
C CYS A 200 -9.83 1.28 0.70
N THR A 201 -9.48 2.44 0.15
CA THR A 201 -8.91 2.57 -1.19
C THR A 201 -7.50 3.16 -1.08
N PRO A 202 -6.70 3.13 -2.16
CA PRO A 202 -5.45 3.87 -2.24
C PRO A 202 -5.62 5.36 -1.92
N HIS A 203 -6.74 5.98 -2.32
CA HIS A 203 -7.08 7.37 -1.95
C HIS A 203 -7.24 7.55 -0.43
N SER A 204 -7.90 6.61 0.24
CA SER A 204 -8.05 6.60 1.70
C SER A 204 -6.69 6.60 2.42
N ILE A 205 -5.69 5.89 1.87
CA ILE A 205 -4.33 5.85 2.41
C ILE A 205 -3.63 7.19 2.18
N ALA A 206 -3.80 7.82 1.01
CA ALA A 206 -3.27 9.16 0.74
C ALA A 206 -3.84 10.19 1.72
N ARG A 207 -5.15 10.17 1.97
CA ARG A 207 -5.80 11.02 2.99
C ARG A 207 -5.30 10.74 4.41
N TRP A 208 -5.07 9.47 4.75
CA TRP A 208 -4.48 9.13 6.04
C TRP A 208 -3.05 9.69 6.17
N VAL A 209 -2.22 9.57 5.13
CA VAL A 209 -0.88 10.16 5.13
C VAL A 209 -0.96 11.67 5.30
N GLU A 210 -1.86 12.35 4.57
CA GLU A 210 -2.13 13.78 4.73
C GLU A 210 -2.50 14.15 6.17
N SER A 211 -3.42 13.42 6.81
CA SER A 211 -3.81 13.71 8.18
C SER A 211 -2.68 13.46 9.19
N THR A 212 -1.80 12.48 8.94
CA THR A 212 -0.61 12.26 9.78
C THR A 212 0.44 13.36 9.64
N ILE A 213 0.41 14.11 8.54
CA ILE A 213 1.30 15.23 8.26
C ILE A 213 0.76 16.50 8.93
N GLU A 214 -0.54 16.75 8.83
CA GLU A 214 -1.19 17.93 9.43
C GLU A 214 -1.22 17.85 10.97
N ASN A 215 -1.26 16.65 11.53
CA ASN A 215 -1.28 16.44 12.97
C ASN A 215 0.13 16.35 13.56
N GLU A 216 0.64 17.48 14.09
CA GLU A 216 1.93 17.52 14.79
C GLU A 216 2.03 16.58 16.01
N ASN A 217 0.87 16.19 16.58
CA ASN A 217 0.79 15.25 17.70
C ASN A 217 0.63 13.79 17.26
N ALA A 218 0.68 13.49 15.96
CA ALA A 218 0.65 12.12 15.48
C ALA A 218 1.78 11.30 16.13
N SER A 219 1.47 10.07 16.54
CA SER A 219 2.49 9.15 17.08
C SER A 219 3.66 9.08 16.13
N ALA A 220 4.89 9.24 16.64
CA ALA A 220 6.11 9.20 15.83
C ALA A 220 6.22 7.93 14.97
N ALA A 221 5.57 6.85 15.39
CA ALA A 221 5.53 5.59 14.68
C ALA A 221 4.55 5.58 13.49
N THR A 222 3.48 6.38 13.52
CA THR A 222 2.50 6.52 12.43
C THR A 222 2.71 7.77 11.59
N ALA A 223 3.49 8.73 12.07
CA ALA A 223 3.79 9.98 11.37
C ALA A 223 4.55 9.72 10.07
N TRP A 224 4.33 10.58 9.07
CA TRP A 224 5.08 10.56 7.84
C TRP A 224 6.60 10.65 8.08
N GLY A 225 7.37 9.83 7.35
CA GLY A 225 8.81 9.63 7.55
C GLY A 225 9.17 8.41 8.41
N SER A 226 8.19 7.77 9.06
CA SER A 226 8.37 6.45 9.66
C SER A 226 8.47 5.37 8.57
N ALA A 227 9.12 4.25 8.90
CA ALA A 227 9.23 3.11 7.98
C ALA A 227 7.86 2.47 7.67
N ASP A 228 6.94 2.43 8.64
CA ASP A 228 5.60 1.87 8.44
C ASP A 228 4.77 2.76 7.51
N ALA A 229 4.78 4.08 7.72
CA ALA A 229 4.04 5.02 6.87
C ALA A 229 4.54 4.97 5.42
N PHE A 230 5.86 4.89 5.22
CA PHE A 230 6.45 4.75 3.90
C PHE A 230 6.04 3.45 3.20
N ASP A 231 6.12 2.32 3.90
CA ASP A 231 5.76 1.02 3.32
C ASP A 231 4.25 0.92 3.03
N ILE A 232 3.39 1.53 3.87
CA ILE A 232 1.94 1.63 3.63
C ILE A 232 1.63 2.49 2.39
N ALA A 233 2.33 3.60 2.19
CA ALA A 233 2.17 4.42 0.99
C ALA A 233 2.65 3.69 -0.28
N CYS A 234 3.75 2.93 -0.19
CA CYS A 234 4.21 2.08 -1.29
C CYS A 234 3.16 1.01 -1.64
N LEU A 235 2.59 0.35 -0.63
CA LEU A 235 1.53 -0.64 -0.79
C LEU A 235 0.33 -0.09 -1.56
N ALA A 236 -0.10 1.15 -1.26
CA ALA A 236 -1.25 1.76 -1.93
C ALA A 236 -1.05 1.81 -3.44
N VAL A 237 0.10 2.31 -3.90
CA VAL A 237 0.38 2.44 -5.34
C VAL A 237 0.71 1.11 -5.99
N GLU A 238 1.42 0.22 -5.30
CA GLU A 238 1.67 -1.12 -5.82
C GLU A 238 0.37 -1.92 -6.02
N SER A 239 -0.60 -1.75 -5.12
CA SER A 239 -1.93 -2.34 -5.28
C SER A 239 -2.63 -1.77 -6.52
N SER A 240 -2.65 -0.45 -6.69
CA SER A 240 -3.28 0.18 -7.87
C SER A 240 -2.59 -0.22 -9.18
N ALA A 241 -1.26 -0.31 -9.19
CA ALA A 241 -0.49 -0.74 -10.35
C ALA A 241 -0.75 -2.22 -10.69
N ALA A 242 -0.83 -3.09 -9.69
CA ALA A 242 -1.17 -4.49 -9.85
C ALA A 242 -2.58 -4.67 -10.42
N ASP A 243 -3.56 -3.87 -9.95
CA ASP A 243 -4.92 -3.90 -10.48
C ASP A 243 -4.97 -3.50 -11.96
N ARG A 244 -4.21 -2.47 -12.36
CA ARG A 244 -4.05 -2.09 -13.78
C ARG A 244 -3.45 -3.23 -14.60
N GLU A 245 -2.37 -3.85 -14.13
CA GLU A 245 -1.68 -4.95 -14.84
C GLU A 245 -2.59 -6.18 -14.98
N ASN A 246 -3.31 -6.55 -13.92
CA ASN A 246 -4.28 -7.64 -13.93
C ASN A 246 -5.41 -7.40 -14.95
N THR A 247 -5.89 -6.16 -15.02
CA THR A 247 -6.97 -5.78 -15.95
C THR A 247 -6.47 -5.74 -17.41
N ALA A 248 -5.25 -5.24 -17.65
CA ALA A 248 -4.61 -5.27 -18.97
C ALA A 248 -4.32 -6.71 -19.45
N TRP A 249 -3.93 -7.59 -18.53
CA TRP A 249 -3.79 -9.02 -18.82
C TRP A 249 -5.12 -9.66 -19.20
N LEU A 250 -6.21 -9.33 -18.47
CA LEU A 250 -7.56 -9.80 -18.79
C LEU A 250 -8.00 -9.34 -20.19
N LEU A 251 -7.78 -8.06 -20.53
CA LEU A 251 -8.05 -7.54 -21.87
C LEU A 251 -7.31 -8.34 -22.94
N SER A 252 -6.00 -8.53 -22.76
CA SER A 252 -5.17 -9.30 -23.69
C SER A 252 -5.65 -10.76 -23.85
N SER A 253 -6.19 -11.35 -22.78
CA SER A 253 -6.78 -12.68 -22.78
C SER A 253 -8.10 -12.73 -23.55
N LEU A 254 -8.97 -11.73 -23.38
CA LEU A 254 -10.23 -11.60 -24.11
C LEU A 254 -10.00 -11.34 -25.59
N GLU A 255 -9.06 -10.49 -25.97
CA GLU A 255 -8.69 -10.24 -27.37
C GLU A 255 -8.20 -11.52 -28.07
N LYS A 256 -7.45 -12.38 -27.36
CA LYS A 256 -7.05 -13.70 -27.88
C LYS A 256 -8.26 -14.62 -28.08
N LYS A 257 -9.22 -14.63 -27.15
CA LYS A 257 -10.47 -15.40 -27.29
C LYS A 257 -11.31 -14.90 -28.47
N MET A 258 -11.43 -13.58 -28.64
CA MET A 258 -12.13 -12.95 -29.76
C MET A 258 -11.53 -13.39 -31.10
N LYS A 259 -10.20 -13.32 -31.26
CA LYS A 259 -9.51 -13.79 -32.47
C LYS A 259 -9.76 -15.27 -32.77
N HIS A 260 -9.85 -16.11 -31.73
CA HIS A 260 -10.14 -17.53 -31.91
C HIS A 260 -11.59 -17.76 -32.36
N ALA A 261 -12.55 -17.06 -31.75
CA ALA A 261 -13.95 -17.12 -32.13
C ALA A 261 -14.20 -16.61 -33.56
N GLU A 262 -13.50 -15.53 -33.98
CA GLU A 262 -13.52 -15.02 -35.36
C GLU A 262 -12.98 -16.05 -36.35
N ALA A 263 -11.88 -16.74 -36.02
CA ALA A 263 -11.32 -17.80 -36.86
C ALA A 263 -12.26 -19.01 -36.98
N ASP A 264 -12.92 -19.38 -35.89
CA ASP A 264 -13.93 -20.46 -35.87
C ASP A 264 -15.16 -20.09 -36.69
N ALA A 265 -15.66 -18.85 -36.58
CA ALA A 265 -16.76 -18.33 -37.39
C ALA A 265 -16.40 -18.35 -38.88
N ALA A 266 -15.21 -17.85 -39.26
CA ALA A 266 -14.74 -17.87 -40.64
C ALA A 266 -14.56 -19.30 -41.20
N SER A 267 -14.06 -20.23 -40.37
CA SER A 267 -13.93 -21.65 -40.75
C SER A 267 -15.30 -22.30 -40.93
N ALA A 268 -16.25 -22.03 -40.03
CA ALA A 268 -17.62 -22.53 -40.11
C ALA A 268 -18.37 -21.98 -41.33
N ALA A 269 -18.24 -20.69 -41.63
CA ALA A 269 -18.79 -20.05 -42.82
C ALA A 269 -18.25 -20.69 -44.11
N ASN A 270 -16.93 -20.91 -44.18
CA ASN A 270 -16.30 -21.61 -45.31
C ASN A 270 -16.80 -23.06 -45.46
N GLN A 271 -17.01 -23.78 -44.35
CA GLN A 271 -17.58 -25.13 -44.36
C GLN A 271 -19.04 -25.14 -44.82
N ALA A 272 -19.83 -24.14 -44.41
CA ALA A 272 -21.21 -23.97 -44.84
C ALA A 272 -21.28 -23.72 -46.35
N SER A 273 -20.44 -22.82 -46.88
CA SER A 273 -20.36 -22.54 -48.32
C SER A 273 -20.00 -23.78 -49.14
N LYS A 274 -18.95 -24.53 -48.72
CA LYS A 274 -18.57 -25.79 -49.39
C LYS A 274 -19.65 -26.86 -49.31
N ALA A 275 -20.41 -26.90 -48.21
CA ALA A 275 -21.52 -27.83 -48.07
C ALA A 275 -22.71 -27.47 -48.97
N ALA A 276 -22.97 -26.18 -49.18
CA ALA A 276 -24.01 -25.68 -50.08
C ALA A 276 -23.73 -26.07 -51.55
N GLU A 277 -22.47 -26.06 -51.99
CA GLU A 277 -22.05 -26.49 -53.33
C GLU A 277 -22.35 -27.97 -53.63
N MET A 278 -22.49 -28.82 -52.60
CA MET A 278 -22.81 -30.25 -52.73
C MET A 278 -24.32 -30.55 -52.87
N GLY A 279 -25.18 -29.54 -52.85
CA GLY A 279 -26.64 -29.69 -53.00
C GLY A 279 -27.28 -30.58 -51.91
N VAL A 280 -28.22 -31.44 -52.31
CA VAL A 280 -29.01 -32.31 -51.40
C VAL A 280 -28.12 -33.23 -50.53
N SER A 281 -26.95 -33.64 -51.02
CA SER A 281 -26.00 -34.46 -50.25
C SER A 281 -25.31 -33.70 -49.11
N GLY A 282 -25.35 -32.36 -49.12
CA GLY A 282 -24.64 -31.46 -48.21
C GLY A 282 -25.50 -30.81 -47.13
N GLU A 283 -26.84 -30.88 -47.21
CA GLU A 283 -27.75 -30.09 -46.35
C GLU A 283 -27.50 -30.27 -44.84
N ALA A 284 -27.34 -31.50 -44.37
CA ALA A 284 -27.08 -31.76 -42.95
C ALA A 284 -25.71 -31.22 -42.48
N ARG A 285 -24.70 -31.18 -43.37
CA ARG A 285 -23.40 -30.57 -43.07
C ARG A 285 -23.49 -29.04 -43.08
N MET A 286 -24.25 -28.47 -44.02
CA MET A 286 -24.50 -27.03 -44.11
C MET A 286 -25.20 -26.51 -42.84
N GLN A 287 -26.28 -27.16 -42.40
CA GLN A 287 -27.00 -26.77 -41.18
C GLN A 287 -26.11 -26.84 -39.92
N ARG A 288 -25.28 -27.88 -39.81
CA ARG A 288 -24.32 -28.00 -38.69
C ARG A 288 -23.24 -26.91 -38.73
N ALA A 289 -22.74 -26.56 -39.91
CA ALA A 289 -21.75 -25.51 -40.07
C ALA A 289 -22.35 -24.12 -39.75
N GLN A 290 -23.57 -23.84 -40.22
CA GLN A 290 -24.31 -22.62 -39.88
C GLN A 290 -24.62 -22.51 -38.39
N ALA A 291 -24.99 -23.61 -37.72
CA ALA A 291 -25.19 -23.60 -36.28
C ALA A 291 -23.89 -23.32 -35.50
N LYS A 292 -22.75 -23.86 -35.98
CA LYS A 292 -21.43 -23.55 -35.41
C LYS A 292 -21.03 -22.09 -35.63
N GLU A 293 -21.30 -21.56 -36.83
CA GLU A 293 -21.07 -20.15 -37.16
C GLU A 293 -21.91 -19.24 -36.26
N ALA A 294 -23.20 -19.51 -36.11
CA ALA A 294 -24.08 -18.74 -35.24
C ALA A 294 -23.61 -18.74 -33.77
N ASN A 295 -23.16 -19.88 -33.25
CA ASN A 295 -22.60 -19.98 -31.90
C ASN A 295 -21.28 -19.18 -31.77
N ALA A 296 -20.41 -19.23 -32.78
CA ALA A 296 -19.17 -18.47 -32.80
C ALA A 296 -19.44 -16.95 -32.86
N VAL A 297 -20.42 -16.51 -33.67
CA VAL A 297 -20.86 -15.11 -33.73
C VAL A 297 -21.41 -14.64 -32.39
N SER A 298 -22.26 -15.43 -31.73
CA SER A 298 -22.75 -15.13 -30.36
C SER A 298 -21.58 -14.97 -29.37
N THR A 299 -20.56 -15.83 -29.47
CA THR A 299 -19.36 -15.75 -28.63
C THR A 299 -18.55 -14.48 -28.91
N ILE A 300 -18.48 -14.04 -30.17
CA ILE A 300 -17.82 -12.78 -30.56
C ILE A 300 -18.55 -11.60 -29.93
N GLU A 301 -19.88 -11.54 -30.02
CA GLU A 301 -20.69 -10.45 -29.44
C GLU A 301 -20.51 -10.36 -27.93
N GLU A 302 -20.58 -11.50 -27.21
CA GLU A 302 -20.34 -11.56 -25.77
C GLU A 302 -18.92 -11.14 -25.39
N THR A 303 -17.91 -11.61 -26.15
CA THR A 303 -16.50 -11.27 -25.89
C THR A 303 -16.22 -9.81 -26.19
N GLN A 304 -16.81 -9.24 -27.24
CA GLN A 304 -16.67 -7.82 -27.58
C GLN A 304 -17.26 -6.94 -26.48
N LYS A 305 -18.44 -7.28 -25.97
CA LYS A 305 -19.04 -6.58 -24.83
C LYS A 305 -18.12 -6.63 -23.60
N ALA A 306 -17.58 -7.80 -23.28
CA ALA A 306 -16.63 -7.94 -22.17
C ALA A 306 -15.33 -7.14 -22.39
N ILE A 307 -14.85 -7.04 -23.63
CA ILE A 307 -13.68 -6.20 -23.98
C ILE A 307 -13.98 -4.72 -23.71
N ASP A 308 -15.16 -4.24 -24.11
CA ASP A 308 -15.54 -2.84 -23.93
C ASP A 308 -15.69 -2.48 -22.44
N GLU A 309 -16.32 -3.35 -21.64
CA GLU A 309 -16.41 -3.22 -20.18
C GLU A 309 -15.00 -3.20 -19.51
N VAL A 310 -14.10 -4.07 -19.96
CA VAL A 310 -12.73 -4.13 -19.43
C VAL A 310 -11.92 -2.89 -19.82
N LYS A 311 -12.09 -2.34 -21.04
CA LYS A 311 -11.43 -1.10 -21.45
C LYS A 311 -11.84 0.10 -20.59
N GLU A 312 -13.12 0.21 -20.26
CA GLU A 312 -13.62 1.23 -19.33
C GLU A 312 -13.01 1.04 -17.93
N SER A 313 -12.91 -0.21 -17.46
CA SER A 313 -12.27 -0.54 -16.19
C SER A 313 -10.77 -0.19 -16.16
N ILE A 314 -10.03 -0.38 -17.27
CA ILE A 314 -8.62 0.04 -17.37
C ILE A 314 -8.49 1.56 -17.22
N ALA A 315 -9.32 2.33 -17.92
CA ALA A 315 -9.27 3.80 -17.83
C ALA A 315 -9.57 4.29 -16.40
N SER A 316 -10.51 3.64 -15.72
CA SER A 316 -10.81 3.90 -14.30
C SER A 316 -9.63 3.55 -13.38
N ALA A 317 -8.98 2.40 -13.60
CA ALA A 317 -7.80 1.99 -12.84
C ALA A 317 -6.62 2.95 -13.05
N GLU A 318 -6.38 3.41 -14.27
CA GLU A 318 -5.36 4.42 -14.58
C GLU A 318 -5.63 5.76 -13.87
N ALA A 319 -6.89 6.20 -13.86
CA ALA A 319 -7.30 7.40 -13.12
C ALA A 319 -7.10 7.24 -11.61
N ALA A 320 -7.45 6.09 -11.03
CA ALA A 320 -7.28 5.82 -9.61
C ALA A 320 -5.80 5.79 -9.19
N VAL A 321 -4.93 5.22 -10.04
CA VAL A 321 -3.48 5.25 -9.85
C VAL A 321 -2.96 6.69 -9.86
N ALA A 322 -3.41 7.50 -10.82
CA ALA A 322 -3.01 8.90 -10.93
C ALA A 322 -3.49 9.73 -9.74
N ASP A 323 -4.73 9.56 -9.32
CA ASP A 323 -5.33 10.23 -8.15
C ASP A 323 -4.60 9.85 -6.86
N ALA A 324 -4.35 8.56 -6.62
CA ALA A 324 -3.61 8.11 -5.45
C ALA A 324 -2.20 8.72 -5.41
N ALA A 325 -1.49 8.66 -6.54
CA ALA A 325 -0.15 9.21 -6.62
C ALA A 325 -0.14 10.74 -6.50
N GLY A 326 -1.13 11.44 -7.06
CA GLY A 326 -1.35 12.88 -6.90
C GLY A 326 -1.66 13.27 -5.46
N GLY A 327 -2.51 12.52 -4.76
CA GLY A 327 -2.83 12.70 -3.35
C GLY A 327 -1.61 12.52 -2.46
N PHE A 328 -0.78 11.50 -2.71
CA PHE A 328 0.51 11.39 -2.03
C PHE A 328 1.41 12.57 -2.36
N CYS A 329 1.58 12.96 -3.64
CA CYS A 329 2.38 14.14 -4.00
C CYS A 329 1.93 15.39 -3.25
N LEU A 330 0.62 15.65 -3.20
CA LEU A 330 0.06 16.81 -2.52
C LEU A 330 0.32 16.76 -1.01
N ALA A 331 0.07 15.61 -0.38
CA ALA A 331 0.35 15.40 1.04
C ALA A 331 1.83 15.62 1.35
N LEU A 332 2.72 15.05 0.54
CA LEU A 332 4.16 15.21 0.64
C LEU A 332 4.57 16.67 0.50
N VAL A 333 4.07 17.37 -0.52
CA VAL A 333 4.40 18.77 -0.78
C VAL A 333 3.86 19.66 0.34
N LYS A 334 2.69 19.38 0.92
CA LYS A 334 2.20 20.11 2.11
C LYS A 334 3.11 19.90 3.33
N ALA A 335 3.59 18.67 3.57
CA ALA A 335 4.54 18.38 4.65
C ALA A 335 5.87 19.11 4.47
N LEU A 336 6.29 19.22 3.22
CA LEU A 336 7.63 19.57 2.81
C LEU A 336 7.76 21.06 2.46
N ALA A 337 6.73 21.72 1.93
CA ALA A 337 6.76 23.12 1.49
C ALA A 337 7.30 24.12 2.53
N PRO A 338 7.03 23.99 3.85
CA PRO A 338 7.60 24.89 4.85
C PRO A 338 9.12 24.71 5.07
N ARG A 339 9.71 23.59 4.60
CA ARG A 339 11.06 23.11 4.97
C ARG A 339 11.90 22.62 3.78
N VAL A 340 11.36 22.63 2.56
CA VAL A 340 11.97 22.05 1.35
C VAL A 340 13.17 22.82 0.88
N VAL A 341 13.15 24.14 0.96
CA VAL A 341 14.27 24.97 0.52
C VAL A 341 15.51 24.66 1.38
N ASP A 342 15.33 24.58 2.70
CA ASP A 342 16.40 24.24 3.64
C ASP A 342 16.83 22.77 3.53
N ALA A 343 15.88 21.84 3.41
CA ALA A 343 16.17 20.42 3.26
C ALA A 343 16.87 20.09 1.93
N ALA A 344 16.51 20.79 0.85
CA ALA A 344 17.14 20.67 -0.45
C ALA A 344 18.54 21.31 -0.47
N ALA A 345 18.72 22.46 0.18
CA ALA A 345 20.04 23.05 0.39
C ALA A 345 20.98 22.07 1.13
N ALA A 346 20.49 21.44 2.21
CA ALA A 346 21.23 20.42 2.97
C ALA A 346 21.42 19.08 2.22
N ALA A 347 20.64 18.81 1.17
CA ALA A 347 20.83 17.66 0.28
C ALA A 347 21.85 17.93 -0.83
N ARG A 348 22.05 19.20 -1.21
CA ARG A 348 23.04 19.67 -2.20
C ARG A 348 24.45 19.83 -1.63
N GLU A 349 24.61 19.81 -0.30
CA GLU A 349 25.94 19.77 0.32
C GLU A 349 26.71 18.51 -0.14
N PRO A 350 28.02 18.62 -0.43
CA PRO A 350 28.81 17.48 -0.87
C PRO A 350 28.71 16.35 0.16
N ILE A 351 28.41 15.14 -0.33
CA ILE A 351 28.35 13.95 0.51
C ILE A 351 29.75 13.74 1.10
N ALA A 352 29.95 14.15 2.35
CA ALA A 352 31.11 13.75 3.12
C ALA A 352 31.21 12.22 3.06
N GLU A 353 32.44 11.68 2.92
CA GLU A 353 32.65 10.24 2.94
C GLU A 353 31.86 9.62 4.09
N ALA A 354 31.13 8.53 3.82
CA ALA A 354 30.31 7.81 4.80
C ALA A 354 31.19 7.05 5.82
N GLY A 355 32.06 7.78 6.51
CA GLY A 355 32.94 7.33 7.57
C GLY A 355 32.35 7.59 8.95
N LYS A 356 33.20 7.49 9.98
CA LYS A 356 32.81 7.71 11.39
C LYS A 356 32.38 9.15 11.70
N GLU A 357 32.75 10.10 10.85
CA GLU A 357 32.51 11.53 11.03
C GLU A 357 31.27 12.03 10.25
N ALA A 358 30.47 11.11 9.70
CA ALA A 358 29.28 11.49 8.96
C ALA A 358 28.27 12.21 9.88
N ALA A 359 27.76 13.34 9.42
CA ALA A 359 26.73 14.07 10.14
C ALA A 359 25.45 13.24 10.30
N ALA A 360 24.74 13.45 11.41
CA ALA A 360 23.43 12.88 11.64
C ALA A 360 22.45 13.28 10.52
N GLU A 361 21.65 12.34 10.05
CA GLU A 361 20.59 12.63 9.09
C GLU A 361 19.44 13.35 9.81
N SER A 362 18.98 14.49 9.28
CA SER A 362 17.79 15.13 9.84
C SER A 362 16.51 14.38 9.41
N LYS A 363 15.46 14.47 10.24
CA LYS A 363 14.14 13.89 9.92
C LYS A 363 13.60 14.45 8.60
N GLU A 364 13.86 15.71 8.32
CA GLU A 364 13.46 16.41 7.10
C GLU A 364 14.19 15.87 5.88
N LYS A 365 15.50 15.64 5.98
CA LYS A 365 16.30 15.04 4.90
C LYS A 365 15.85 13.61 4.60
N ARG A 366 15.54 12.84 5.65
CA ARG A 366 14.98 11.49 5.52
C ARG A 366 13.61 11.50 4.86
N ALA A 367 12.70 12.37 5.32
CA ALA A 367 11.38 12.52 4.73
C ALA A 367 11.49 12.90 3.24
N LEU A 368 12.28 13.91 2.90
CA LEU A 368 12.50 14.33 1.51
C LEU A 368 13.00 13.18 0.64
N ALA A 369 14.01 12.45 1.08
CA ALA A 369 14.57 11.37 0.29
C ALA A 369 13.60 10.17 0.14
N LEU A 370 12.77 9.87 1.15
CA LEU A 370 11.67 8.90 1.01
C LEU A 370 10.60 9.39 0.03
N CYS A 371 10.27 10.69 0.04
CA CYS A 371 9.36 11.28 -0.92
C CYS A 371 9.88 11.12 -2.35
N VAL A 372 11.15 11.47 -2.58
CA VAL A 372 11.79 11.33 -3.90
C VAL A 372 11.83 9.86 -4.34
N ALA A 373 12.20 8.95 -3.45
CA ALA A 373 12.20 7.52 -3.74
C ALA A 373 10.80 7.01 -4.11
N MET A 374 9.77 7.47 -3.40
CA MET A 374 8.37 7.16 -3.69
C MET A 374 7.98 7.67 -5.08
N LEU A 375 8.24 8.95 -5.36
CA LEU A 375 7.94 9.57 -6.66
C LEU A 375 8.64 8.86 -7.83
N ARG A 376 9.90 8.46 -7.67
CA ARG A 376 10.65 7.68 -8.67
C ARG A 376 10.07 6.28 -8.86
N ARG A 377 9.70 5.60 -7.77
CA ARG A 377 9.04 4.29 -7.82
C ARG A 377 7.71 4.39 -8.57
N PHE A 378 6.97 5.48 -8.38
CA PHE A 378 5.70 5.74 -9.06
C PHE A 378 5.90 6.04 -10.55
N ARG A 379 6.90 6.86 -10.90
CA ARG A 379 7.29 7.10 -12.30
C ARG A 379 7.58 5.81 -13.04
N ALA A 380 8.29 4.87 -12.41
CA ALA A 380 8.61 3.57 -13.00
C ALA A 380 7.37 2.70 -13.30
N GLN A 381 6.26 2.90 -12.58
CA GLN A 381 5.04 2.11 -12.74
C GLN A 381 4.06 2.72 -13.76
N ILE A 382 4.02 4.05 -13.88
CA ILE A 382 2.91 4.77 -14.53
C ILE A 382 3.34 5.54 -15.79
N GLY A 383 4.64 5.77 -15.99
CA GLY A 383 5.17 6.43 -17.20
C GLY A 383 4.78 7.91 -17.32
N ASP A 384 4.70 8.42 -18.55
CA ASP A 384 4.58 9.87 -18.85
C ASP A 384 3.21 10.49 -18.49
N VAL A 385 2.14 9.68 -18.40
CA VAL A 385 0.78 10.14 -18.03
C VAL A 385 0.79 10.75 -16.62
N TYR A 386 1.64 10.22 -15.74
CA TYR A 386 1.83 10.67 -14.37
C TYR A 386 2.57 12.02 -14.25
N GLU A 387 3.49 12.33 -15.17
CA GLU A 387 4.23 13.60 -15.11
C GLU A 387 3.30 14.80 -15.26
N LYS A 388 2.24 14.70 -16.08
CA LYS A 388 1.26 15.79 -16.26
C LYS A 388 0.42 16.04 -15.01
N GLU A 389 -0.04 14.99 -14.34
CA GLU A 389 -0.83 15.09 -13.12
C GLU A 389 0.01 15.62 -11.94
N ILE A 390 1.25 15.15 -11.80
CA ILE A 390 2.20 15.71 -10.82
C ILE A 390 2.47 17.19 -11.13
N LEU A 391 2.79 17.54 -12.37
CA LEU A 391 3.07 18.92 -12.75
C LEU A 391 1.84 19.82 -12.52
N SER A 392 0.64 19.32 -12.81
CA SER A 392 -0.63 19.98 -12.49
C SER A 392 -0.79 20.22 -10.99
N ALA A 393 -0.51 19.22 -10.15
CA ALA A 393 -0.52 19.35 -8.69
C ALA A 393 0.56 20.31 -8.18
N LEU A 394 1.73 20.34 -8.82
CA LEU A 394 2.83 21.27 -8.53
C LEU A 394 2.52 22.72 -8.98
N ASN A 395 1.64 22.90 -9.96
CA ASN A 395 0.67 24.00 -10.16
C ASN A 395 0.69 25.19 -9.17
N GLY A 396 0.43 24.88 -7.90
CA GLY A 396 0.09 25.86 -6.86
C GLY A 396 1.25 26.28 -5.96
N PHE A 397 2.48 25.84 -6.21
CA PHE A 397 3.60 25.98 -5.27
C PHE A 397 4.71 26.92 -5.78
N ALA A 398 5.54 27.40 -4.84
CA ALA A 398 6.68 28.27 -5.11
C ALA A 398 7.68 27.63 -6.08
N ASP A 399 8.25 28.44 -6.99
CA ASP A 399 9.10 27.96 -8.08
C ASP A 399 10.34 27.19 -7.59
N ASP A 400 10.90 27.54 -6.44
CA ASP A 400 12.06 26.84 -5.86
C ASP A 400 11.75 25.39 -5.48
N ALA A 401 10.56 25.14 -4.91
CA ALA A 401 10.11 23.79 -4.54
C ALA A 401 9.82 22.94 -5.79
N ARG A 402 9.28 23.57 -6.85
CA ARG A 402 9.06 22.92 -8.14
C ARG A 402 10.35 22.50 -8.81
N VAL A 403 11.39 23.33 -8.76
CA VAL A 403 12.71 23.01 -9.32
C VAL A 403 13.32 21.82 -8.59
N VAL A 404 13.34 21.83 -7.25
CA VAL A 404 13.90 20.73 -6.44
C VAL A 404 13.18 19.40 -6.71
N LEU A 405 11.85 19.41 -6.71
CA LEU A 405 11.06 18.21 -6.95
C LEU A 405 11.16 17.75 -8.41
N GLY A 406 11.21 18.69 -9.36
CA GLY A 406 11.41 18.44 -10.79
C GLY A 406 12.78 17.81 -11.10
N GLU A 407 13.86 18.29 -10.50
CA GLU A 407 15.20 17.69 -10.57
C GLU A 407 15.19 16.26 -10.00
N ALA A 408 14.55 16.07 -8.84
CA ALA A 408 14.46 14.78 -8.19
C ALA A 408 13.66 13.73 -9.00
N LEU A 409 12.60 14.17 -9.69
CA LEU A 409 11.74 13.39 -10.58
C LEU A 409 12.41 13.04 -11.92
N SER A 410 13.08 14.01 -12.55
CA SER A 410 13.75 13.86 -13.85
C SER A 410 15.05 13.07 -13.77
N GLY A 411 15.58 12.84 -12.56
CA GLY A 411 16.88 12.23 -12.34
C GLY A 411 18.05 13.14 -12.78
N HIS A 412 17.76 14.36 -13.21
CA HIS A 412 18.76 15.36 -13.56
C HIS A 412 19.02 16.23 -12.35
N ILE A 413 20.14 15.98 -11.69
CA ILE A 413 20.76 16.97 -10.82
C ILE A 413 21.40 17.98 -11.78
N GLN A 414 20.83 19.17 -11.95
CA GLN A 414 21.55 20.23 -12.66
C GLN A 414 22.79 20.60 -11.83
N GLY A 415 23.97 20.17 -12.30
CA GLY A 415 25.24 20.36 -11.61
C GLY A 415 26.31 19.29 -11.84
N ALA A 416 26.21 18.46 -12.89
CA ALA A 416 27.31 17.65 -13.42
C ALA A 416 27.27 17.65 -14.95
#